data_AF-A0A8X7ZIK0-F1
#
_entry.id   AF-A0A8X7ZIK0-F1
#
_cell.length_a   1.000
_cell.length_b   1.000
_cell.length_c   1.000
_cell.angle_alpha   90.00
_cell.angle_beta   90.00
_cell.angle_gamma   90.00
#
_symmetry.space_group_name_H-M   'P 1'
#
loop_
_entity.id
_entity.type
_entity.pdbx_description
1 polymer ?
#
loop_
_entity_poly.entity_id
_entity_poly.type
_entity_poly.pdbx_seq_one_letter_code
_entity_poly.pdbx_strand_id
1 'polypeptide(L)'
;MSSPTPSIQDPFKAWKFLVLPTLKVSDVFSLFLKATIAICTFVSISLVFYSFLNQSQWQPCPECHKSLISDHMKITNGNVSGDFYEKTNISHVLFGIGGSAKTWNKRRHYTELWWMPNITRGYVWLDQKPPENRTWPDTSPEYKVSADTSRFKYTCSYGSRSALRIARIVKESFELGEENVRWFVMGDDDTVFFIENLVMVLAKYDHNQMYYIGGNSESVEQDVIHSYTMAYGGGGFAISYPLAKELVRVLDGCIDRYASFYGSDQKIQGCMSEIGVPLTKELGFHQVDIRGDPYGLLAAHPLAPLVSLHHLDYVQSIFPKLNRIDSVKKLISSYKMDPGRVLQYSFCYDLTRNWSVSASWGYTIQIHPSLMPAKQLESAFRTFQTWRSWSNGPFTFNTRPMSQHPCLRPVVYFLDRVERVGDGTLTTYKRSVQEFGQVCDLPEYAPVLAVKLVNVTTSTSLKPDIWNLVSYFSLLAFLEKL
;
A
#
# COMPACT_ATOMS: atom_id res chain seq x y z
N MET A 1 108.08 -21.74 24.78
CA MET A 1 107.22 -22.70 25.49
C MET A 1 105.79 -22.19 25.44
N SER A 2 104.84 -23.11 25.18
CA SER A 2 103.37 -22.99 25.23
C SER A 2 102.66 -21.97 24.33
N SER A 3 102.25 -22.44 23.15
CA SER A 3 100.93 -22.18 22.52
C SER A 3 99.80 -22.89 23.33
N PRO A 4 98.47 -22.76 23.04
CA PRO A 4 97.85 -22.19 21.83
C PRO A 4 96.45 -21.47 21.92
N THR A 5 96.08 -20.80 20.80
CA THR A 5 94.76 -20.73 20.09
C THR A 5 93.56 -19.85 20.59
N PRO A 6 92.63 -19.42 19.68
CA PRO A 6 92.29 -18.00 19.47
C PRO A 6 90.78 -17.67 19.48
N SER A 7 90.41 -16.38 19.27
CA SER A 7 89.03 -15.99 18.87
C SER A 7 89.01 -14.77 17.94
N ILE A 8 88.13 -14.83 16.94
CA ILE A 8 87.91 -13.96 15.76
C ILE A 8 87.03 -12.73 16.09
N GLN A 9 87.25 -11.59 15.40
CA GLN A 9 86.27 -10.51 15.05
C GLN A 9 87.00 -9.41 14.24
N ASP A 10 86.50 -8.65 13.26
CA ASP A 10 85.40 -8.66 12.26
C ASP A 10 85.71 -7.43 11.34
N PRO A 11 85.76 -7.51 9.99
CA PRO A 11 86.47 -6.54 9.14
C PRO A 11 85.56 -5.46 8.54
N PHE A 12 84.91 -4.62 9.36
CA PHE A 12 84.05 -3.52 8.85
C PHE A 12 84.33 -2.15 9.47
N LYS A 13 85.60 -1.74 9.50
CA LYS A 13 86.03 -0.41 9.99
C LYS A 13 86.22 0.63 8.89
N ALA A 14 85.48 0.54 7.78
CA ALA A 14 85.62 1.50 6.67
C ALA A 14 84.31 1.70 5.89
N TRP A 15 83.37 2.47 6.46
CA TRP A 15 82.51 3.36 5.66
C TRP A 15 81.76 4.38 6.55
N LYS A 16 82.51 5.26 7.23
CA LYS A 16 81.97 6.57 7.62
C LYS A 16 82.11 7.47 6.42
N PHE A 17 81.07 7.65 5.62
CA PHE A 17 80.74 8.84 4.81
C PHE A 17 79.66 8.43 3.79
N LEU A 18 78.39 8.55 4.19
CA LEU A 18 77.24 8.78 3.32
C LEU A 18 76.10 9.24 4.24
N VAL A 19 76.04 10.55 4.48
CA VAL A 19 74.86 11.19 5.09
C VAL A 19 73.80 11.26 3.99
N LEU A 20 72.89 10.29 3.97
CA LEU A 20 71.60 10.42 3.30
C LEU A 20 70.58 10.86 4.35
N PRO A 21 69.76 11.89 4.09
CA PRO A 21 68.76 12.34 5.04
C PRO A 21 67.76 11.20 5.28
N THR A 22 67.51 10.87 6.54
CA THR A 22 66.46 9.94 6.94
C THR A 22 65.10 10.55 6.57
N LEU A 23 64.58 10.22 5.39
CA LEU A 23 63.20 10.46 5.03
C LEU A 23 62.32 9.70 6.04
N LYS A 24 61.66 10.44 6.94
CA LYS A 24 60.71 9.82 7.87
C LYS A 24 59.60 9.17 7.05
N VAL A 25 59.32 7.91 7.32
CA VAL A 25 58.23 7.15 6.68
C VAL A 25 56.88 7.88 6.80
N SER A 26 56.70 8.69 7.86
CA SER A 26 55.53 9.57 8.03
C SER A 26 55.39 10.62 6.94
N ASP A 27 56.51 11.17 6.45
CA ASP A 27 56.50 12.25 5.45
C ASP A 27 56.22 11.67 4.07
N VAL A 28 56.77 10.47 3.80
CA VAL A 28 56.47 9.70 2.59
C VAL A 28 54.99 9.30 2.58
N PHE A 29 54.46 8.77 3.69
CA PHE A 29 53.05 8.41 3.81
C PHE A 29 52.11 9.62 3.70
N SER A 30 52.47 10.76 4.31
CA SER A 30 51.73 12.01 4.16
C SER A 30 51.72 12.52 2.72
N LEU A 31 52.86 12.39 2.01
CA LEU A 31 52.96 12.75 0.61
C LEU A 31 52.10 11.84 -0.27
N PHE A 32 52.12 10.52 -0.03
CA PHE A 32 51.26 9.58 -0.74
C PHE A 32 49.77 9.85 -0.51
N LEU A 33 49.37 10.13 0.74
CA LEU A 33 47.99 10.44 1.07
C LEU A 33 47.53 11.75 0.42
N LYS A 34 48.36 12.81 0.47
CA LYS A 34 48.07 14.08 -0.19
C LYS A 34 48.01 13.94 -1.71
N ALA A 35 48.92 13.16 -2.31
CA ALA A 35 48.91 12.87 -3.74
C ALA A 35 47.66 12.08 -4.14
N THR A 36 47.25 11.09 -3.33
CA THR A 36 46.04 10.29 -3.60
C THR A 36 44.80 11.16 -3.52
N ILE A 37 44.68 12.00 -2.49
CA ILE A 37 43.56 12.93 -2.36
C ILE A 37 43.53 13.92 -3.53
N ALA A 38 44.68 14.47 -3.94
CA ALA A 38 44.78 15.39 -5.07
C ALA A 38 44.40 14.73 -6.41
N ILE A 39 44.79 13.47 -6.61
CA ILE A 39 44.40 12.69 -7.80
C ILE A 39 42.90 12.43 -7.78
N CYS A 40 42.34 12.00 -6.65
CA CYS A 40 40.91 11.75 -6.52
C CYS A 40 40.08 13.02 -6.76
N THR A 41 40.48 14.17 -6.20
CA THR A 41 39.78 15.44 -6.44
C THR A 41 39.90 15.88 -7.90
N PHE A 42 41.08 15.74 -8.51
CA PHE A 42 41.27 16.04 -9.93
C PHE A 42 40.40 15.15 -10.83
N VAL A 43 40.31 13.85 -10.55
CA VAL A 43 39.45 12.90 -11.29
C VAL A 43 37.98 13.25 -11.10
N SER A 44 37.53 13.53 -9.88
CA SER A 44 36.15 13.93 -9.62
C SER A 44 35.78 15.24 -10.33
N ILE A 45 36.65 16.25 -10.28
CA ILE A 45 36.43 17.51 -11.00
C ILE A 45 36.43 17.27 -12.52
N SER A 46 37.34 16.45 -13.03
CA SER A 46 37.39 16.09 -14.46
C SER A 46 36.15 15.34 -14.93
N LEU A 47 35.59 14.45 -14.10
CA LEU A 47 34.33 13.74 -14.38
C LEU A 47 33.13 14.69 -14.39
N VAL A 48 33.10 15.68 -13.49
CA VAL A 48 32.07 16.73 -13.48
C VAL A 48 32.22 17.62 -14.72
N PHE A 49 33.43 18.06 -15.07
CA PHE A 49 33.64 18.81 -16.30
C PHE A 49 33.33 17.99 -17.55
N TYR A 50 33.64 16.69 -17.57
CA TYR A 50 33.27 15.79 -18.65
C TYR A 50 31.75 15.65 -18.78
N SER A 51 31.01 15.54 -17.67
CA SER A 51 29.55 15.48 -17.73
C SER A 51 28.91 16.81 -18.17
N PHE A 52 29.51 17.96 -17.83
CA PHE A 52 29.07 19.28 -18.32
C PHE A 52 29.46 19.54 -19.79
N LEU A 53 30.63 19.10 -20.23
CA LEU A 53 31.11 19.28 -21.61
C LEU A 53 30.49 18.29 -22.58
N ASN A 54 30.11 17.10 -22.11
CA ASN A 54 29.43 16.07 -22.93
C ASN A 54 27.89 16.22 -22.91
N GLN A 55 27.39 17.32 -22.33
CA GLN A 55 25.98 17.70 -22.37
C GLN A 55 25.53 18.15 -23.77
N SER A 56 26.45 18.27 -24.74
CA SER A 56 26.15 18.65 -26.14
C SER A 56 25.86 17.49 -27.09
N GLN A 57 25.73 16.24 -26.61
CA GLN A 57 25.32 15.09 -27.43
C GLN A 57 23.92 14.53 -27.13
N TRP A 58 23.11 15.27 -26.37
CA TRP A 58 21.66 15.07 -26.39
C TRP A 58 21.07 15.83 -27.59
N GLN A 59 21.41 15.38 -28.80
CA GLN A 59 20.62 15.77 -29.96
C GLN A 59 19.26 15.07 -29.87
N PRO A 60 18.15 15.83 -29.92
CA PRO A 60 16.84 15.22 -30.05
C PRO A 60 16.79 14.56 -31.44
N CYS A 61 16.64 13.24 -31.46
CA CYS A 61 16.43 12.44 -32.66
C CYS A 61 15.39 13.11 -33.58
N PRO A 62 15.78 13.69 -34.74
CA PRO A 62 14.86 14.42 -35.61
C PRO A 62 13.84 13.50 -36.29
N GLU A 63 14.14 12.20 -36.39
CA GLU A 63 13.23 11.19 -36.94
C GLU A 63 12.23 10.64 -35.91
N CYS A 64 12.54 10.74 -34.62
CA CYS A 64 11.63 10.33 -33.55
C CYS A 64 10.46 11.31 -33.38
N HIS A 65 10.64 12.58 -33.81
CA HIS A 65 9.57 13.57 -33.79
C HIS A 65 8.61 13.45 -35.00
N LYS A 66 9.04 12.83 -36.11
CA LYS A 66 8.15 12.59 -37.25
C LYS A 66 7.21 11.38 -37.04
N SER A 67 7.61 10.38 -36.25
CA SER A 67 6.73 9.27 -35.89
C SER A 67 5.69 9.64 -34.82
N LEU A 68 5.99 10.59 -33.92
CA LEU A 68 5.06 11.00 -32.85
C LEU A 68 4.12 12.15 -33.25
N ILE A 69 4.45 12.92 -34.29
CA ILE A 69 3.58 14.01 -34.79
C ILE A 69 2.72 13.55 -35.97
N SER A 70 3.11 12.51 -36.72
CA SER A 70 2.28 11.97 -37.81
C SER A 70 1.02 11.24 -37.32
N ASP A 71 0.98 10.78 -36.07
CA ASP A 71 -0.20 10.10 -35.50
C ASP A 71 -1.14 11.03 -34.73
N HIS A 72 -0.79 12.32 -34.56
CA HIS A 72 -1.61 13.26 -33.77
C HIS A 72 -2.37 14.34 -34.54
N MET A 73 -2.30 14.38 -35.88
CA MET A 73 -3.22 15.18 -36.70
C MET A 73 -3.62 14.46 -38.00
N LYS A 74 -4.51 13.48 -37.86
CA LYS A 74 -5.51 13.15 -38.89
C LYS A 74 -6.82 12.74 -38.20
N ILE A 75 -7.42 13.69 -37.47
CA ILE A 75 -8.89 13.72 -37.33
C ILE A 75 -9.42 14.25 -38.66
N THR A 76 -9.31 13.41 -39.69
CA THR A 76 -10.15 13.48 -40.88
C THR A 76 -11.45 12.76 -40.54
N ASN A 77 -12.59 13.39 -40.83
CA ASN A 77 -13.93 12.81 -40.81
C ASN A 77 -13.99 11.54 -41.69
N GLY A 78 -13.51 10.43 -41.15
CA GLY A 78 -13.69 9.10 -41.67
C GLY A 78 -14.47 8.31 -40.63
N ASN A 79 -15.60 7.73 -41.05
CA ASN A 79 -16.30 6.70 -40.29
C ASN A 79 -15.36 5.50 -40.09
N VAL A 80 -14.51 5.59 -39.06
CA VAL A 80 -13.84 4.44 -38.47
C VAL A 80 -14.86 3.88 -37.51
N SER A 81 -15.37 2.69 -37.81
CA SER A 81 -16.03 1.83 -36.84
C SER A 81 -15.05 1.59 -35.69
N GLY A 82 -15.08 2.47 -34.70
CA GLY A 82 -14.32 2.31 -33.47
C GLY A 82 -14.91 1.11 -32.75
N ASP A 83 -14.14 0.03 -32.67
CA ASP A 83 -14.40 -0.99 -31.67
C ASP A 83 -14.39 -0.27 -30.32
N PHE A 84 -15.58 -0.06 -29.76
CA PHE A 84 -15.75 0.41 -28.40
C PHE A 84 -15.19 -0.69 -27.50
N TYR A 85 -13.91 -0.62 -27.14
CA TYR A 85 -13.37 -1.46 -26.07
C TYR A 85 -14.21 -1.21 -24.82
N GLU A 86 -15.05 -2.19 -24.47
CA GLU A 86 -15.92 -2.10 -23.31
C GLU A 86 -15.05 -1.88 -22.06
N LYS A 87 -15.33 -0.83 -21.29
CA LYS A 87 -14.58 -0.52 -20.06
C LYS A 87 -14.80 -1.63 -19.02
N THR A 88 -13.76 -1.95 -18.25
CA THR A 88 -13.87 -2.92 -17.15
C THR A 88 -14.97 -2.49 -16.18
N ASN A 89 -15.86 -3.43 -15.87
CA ASN A 89 -16.96 -3.27 -14.92
C ASN A 89 -17.06 -4.53 -14.04
N ILE A 90 -17.99 -4.58 -13.08
CA ILE A 90 -18.05 -5.66 -12.09
C ILE A 90 -18.28 -7.05 -12.70
N SER A 91 -18.96 -7.17 -13.86
CA SER A 91 -19.19 -8.47 -14.50
C SER A 91 -17.88 -9.12 -14.96
N HIS A 92 -16.84 -8.32 -15.20
CA HIS A 92 -15.52 -8.79 -15.63
C HIS A 92 -14.62 -9.30 -14.51
N VAL A 93 -15.06 -9.23 -13.25
CA VAL A 93 -14.29 -9.61 -12.08
C VAL A 93 -14.80 -10.94 -11.53
N LEU A 94 -13.88 -11.87 -11.27
CA LEU A 94 -14.16 -13.13 -10.58
C LEU A 94 -13.45 -13.14 -9.22
N PHE A 95 -14.23 -13.18 -8.14
CA PHE A 95 -13.69 -13.24 -6.78
C PHE A 95 -13.35 -14.67 -6.35
N GLY A 96 -12.14 -14.87 -5.82
CA GLY A 96 -11.72 -16.08 -5.14
C GLY A 96 -11.46 -15.79 -3.67
N ILE A 97 -12.38 -16.21 -2.80
CA ILE A 97 -12.35 -15.88 -1.37
C ILE A 97 -11.78 -17.06 -0.58
N GLY A 98 -10.65 -16.87 0.08
CA GLY A 98 -10.04 -17.88 0.95
C GLY A 98 -10.82 -18.01 2.26
N GLY A 99 -11.45 -19.17 2.50
CA GLY A 99 -12.18 -19.44 3.75
C GLY A 99 -11.88 -20.81 4.35
N SER A 100 -12.41 -21.09 5.53
CA SER A 100 -12.46 -22.44 6.11
C SER A 100 -13.87 -22.75 6.60
N ALA A 101 -14.33 -23.98 6.37
CA ALA A 101 -15.65 -24.43 6.82
C ALA A 101 -15.82 -24.29 8.35
N LYS A 102 -14.71 -24.35 9.09
CA LYS A 102 -14.69 -24.20 10.55
C LYS A 102 -14.93 -22.76 11.00
N THR A 103 -14.35 -21.77 10.31
CA THR A 103 -14.38 -20.34 10.71
C THR A 103 -15.42 -19.53 9.96
N TRP A 104 -15.93 -20.02 8.83
CA TRP A 104 -16.83 -19.30 7.93
C TRP A 104 -17.98 -18.61 8.67
N ASN A 105 -18.75 -19.34 9.48
CA ASN A 105 -19.89 -18.75 10.20
C ASN A 105 -19.52 -17.63 11.18
N LYS A 106 -18.27 -17.60 11.64
CA LYS A 106 -17.79 -16.52 12.51
C LYS A 106 -17.29 -15.31 11.73
N ARG A 107 -16.86 -15.47 10.48
CA ARG A 107 -16.17 -14.43 9.69
C ARG A 107 -16.96 -13.88 8.52
N ARG A 108 -17.90 -14.68 7.99
CA ARG A 108 -18.71 -14.34 6.79
C ARG A 108 -19.38 -12.98 6.86
N HIS A 109 -19.66 -12.49 8.07
CA HIS A 109 -20.27 -11.18 8.28
C HIS A 109 -19.47 -10.03 7.67
N TYR A 110 -18.15 -10.15 7.46
CA TYR A 110 -17.36 -9.18 6.71
C TYR A 110 -17.58 -9.29 5.20
N THR A 111 -17.55 -10.51 4.67
CA THR A 111 -17.84 -10.80 3.26
C THR A 111 -19.25 -10.33 2.87
N GLU A 112 -20.24 -10.59 3.72
CA GLU A 112 -21.65 -10.22 3.52
C GLU A 112 -21.91 -8.71 3.54
N LEU A 113 -20.94 -7.87 3.94
CA LEU A 113 -21.10 -6.41 3.87
C LEU A 113 -20.98 -5.85 2.46
N TRP A 114 -20.15 -6.49 1.63
CA TRP A 114 -19.79 -6.00 0.31
C TRP A 114 -20.28 -6.93 -0.80
N TRP A 115 -20.48 -8.22 -0.51
CA TRP A 115 -21.03 -9.15 -1.48
C TRP A 115 -22.42 -8.72 -1.93
N MET A 116 -22.66 -8.71 -3.24
CA MET A 116 -23.95 -8.34 -3.83
C MET A 116 -24.52 -9.54 -4.60
N PRO A 117 -25.46 -10.29 -4.03
CA PRO A 117 -26.08 -11.43 -4.69
C PRO A 117 -26.59 -11.07 -6.09
N ASN A 118 -26.35 -11.94 -7.07
CA ASN A 118 -26.69 -11.76 -8.49
C ASN A 118 -25.95 -10.62 -9.24
N ILE A 119 -25.05 -9.87 -8.57
CA ILE A 119 -24.25 -8.81 -9.19
C ILE A 119 -22.77 -9.19 -9.17
N THR A 120 -22.24 -9.59 -8.02
CA THR A 120 -20.86 -10.07 -7.88
C THR A 120 -20.76 -11.54 -8.27
N ARG A 121 -19.65 -11.91 -8.91
CA ARG A 121 -19.36 -13.28 -9.34
C ARG A 121 -18.11 -13.81 -8.66
N GLY A 122 -18.16 -15.03 -8.11
CA GLY A 122 -17.05 -15.59 -7.36
C GLY A 122 -17.48 -16.65 -6.35
N TYR A 123 -16.49 -17.20 -5.65
CA TYR A 123 -16.67 -18.34 -4.76
C TYR A 123 -15.84 -18.23 -3.48
N VAL A 124 -16.39 -18.77 -2.40
CA VAL A 124 -15.64 -19.07 -1.17
C VAL A 124 -14.98 -20.44 -1.29
N TRP A 125 -13.65 -20.49 -1.26
CA TRP A 125 -12.87 -21.72 -1.36
C TRP A 125 -12.55 -22.28 0.02
N LEU A 126 -13.26 -23.35 0.37
CA LEU A 126 -13.18 -24.02 1.67
C LEU A 126 -12.21 -25.20 1.65
N ASP A 127 -11.70 -25.53 2.83
CA ASP A 127 -10.89 -26.72 3.11
C ASP A 127 -11.68 -28.04 3.03
N GLN A 128 -12.98 -28.00 3.26
CA GLN A 128 -13.86 -29.16 3.25
C GLN A 128 -15.32 -28.75 3.05
N LYS A 129 -16.19 -29.72 2.74
CA LYS A 129 -17.64 -29.50 2.68
C LYS A 129 -18.16 -29.04 4.05
N PRO A 130 -18.99 -27.98 4.13
CA PRO A 130 -19.72 -27.64 5.34
C PRO A 130 -20.63 -28.79 5.81
N PRO A 131 -20.92 -28.91 7.11
CA PRO A 131 -21.86 -29.91 7.63
C PRO A 131 -23.24 -29.83 6.95
N GLU A 132 -23.83 -30.97 6.58
CA GLU A 132 -25.10 -31.02 5.81
C GLU A 132 -26.30 -30.46 6.57
N ASN A 133 -26.21 -30.38 7.90
CA ASN A 133 -27.24 -29.79 8.76
C ASN A 133 -27.20 -28.26 8.78
N ARG A 134 -26.33 -27.61 8.00
CA ARG A 134 -26.23 -26.15 7.90
C ARG A 134 -26.55 -25.70 6.48
N THR A 135 -27.62 -24.92 6.37
CA THR A 135 -27.95 -24.22 5.13
C THR A 135 -26.90 -23.16 4.84
N TRP A 136 -26.39 -23.15 3.60
CA TRP A 136 -25.52 -22.09 3.12
C TRP A 136 -26.32 -20.79 3.01
N PRO A 137 -25.83 -19.64 3.51
CA PRO A 137 -26.61 -18.41 3.49
C PRO A 137 -26.76 -17.86 2.07
N ASP A 138 -27.97 -17.48 1.68
CA ASP A 138 -28.23 -16.84 0.37
C ASP A 138 -27.58 -15.46 0.23
N THR A 139 -27.22 -14.84 1.36
CA THR A 139 -26.47 -13.57 1.44
C THR A 139 -24.97 -13.75 1.18
N SER A 140 -24.48 -14.98 1.19
CA SER A 140 -23.07 -15.31 1.03
C SER A 140 -22.76 -15.74 -0.42
N PRO A 141 -21.52 -15.53 -0.92
CA PRO A 141 -21.08 -16.15 -2.17
C PRO A 141 -21.20 -17.67 -2.10
N GLU A 142 -21.43 -18.34 -3.22
CA GLU A 142 -21.40 -19.81 -3.27
C GLU A 142 -20.03 -20.34 -2.83
N TYR A 143 -19.98 -21.57 -2.31
CA TYR A 143 -18.72 -22.20 -1.94
C TYR A 143 -18.25 -23.25 -2.95
N LYS A 144 -16.94 -23.42 -3.01
CA LYS A 144 -16.25 -24.57 -3.61
C LYS A 144 -15.34 -25.19 -2.55
N VAL A 145 -15.04 -26.48 -2.71
CA VAL A 145 -14.05 -27.18 -1.86
C VAL A 145 -12.76 -27.27 -2.65
N SER A 146 -11.66 -26.77 -2.08
CA SER A 146 -10.36 -26.83 -2.74
C SER A 146 -9.92 -28.26 -3.00
N ALA A 147 -9.26 -28.49 -4.13
CA ALA A 147 -8.70 -29.79 -4.47
C ALA A 147 -7.61 -30.26 -3.48
N ASP A 148 -7.39 -31.58 -3.43
CA ASP A 148 -6.38 -32.16 -2.54
C ASP A 148 -4.97 -31.58 -2.81
N THR A 149 -4.26 -31.30 -1.71
CA THR A 149 -2.91 -30.74 -1.71
C THR A 149 -1.89 -31.64 -1.01
N SER A 150 -2.25 -32.89 -0.68
CA SER A 150 -1.38 -33.86 -0.01
C SER A 150 -0.03 -34.05 -0.71
N ARG A 151 -0.01 -34.02 -2.05
CA ARG A 151 1.20 -34.20 -2.87
C ARG A 151 2.23 -33.07 -2.75
N PHE A 152 1.82 -31.87 -2.33
CA PHE A 152 2.71 -30.71 -2.31
C PHE A 152 3.57 -30.69 -1.06
N LYS A 153 4.83 -30.27 -1.26
CA LYS A 153 5.78 -30.04 -0.17
C LYS A 153 5.42 -28.77 0.59
N TYR A 154 5.49 -28.84 1.91
CA TYR A 154 5.39 -27.68 2.80
C TYR A 154 6.33 -27.89 3.98
N THR A 155 7.36 -27.05 4.06
CA THR A 155 8.47 -27.20 5.01
C THR A 155 8.58 -26.03 5.99
N CYS A 156 7.70 -25.02 5.89
CA CYS A 156 7.64 -23.94 6.85
C CYS A 156 7.10 -24.48 8.19
N SER A 157 7.94 -24.48 9.23
CA SER A 157 7.59 -25.07 10.54
C SER A 157 6.63 -24.22 11.37
N TYR A 158 6.54 -22.92 11.09
CA TYR A 158 5.75 -21.95 11.85
C TYR A 158 4.54 -21.41 11.06
N GLY A 159 4.24 -21.99 9.89
CA GLY A 159 3.07 -21.66 9.09
C GLY A 159 2.05 -22.81 9.00
N SER A 160 1.01 -22.62 8.19
CA SER A 160 -0.07 -23.59 8.00
C SER A 160 -0.06 -24.18 6.59
N ARG A 161 -0.27 -25.50 6.48
CA ARG A 161 -0.46 -26.18 5.18
C ARG A 161 -1.66 -25.66 4.40
N SER A 162 -2.60 -24.94 5.03
CA SER A 162 -3.69 -24.25 4.31
C SER A 162 -3.18 -23.27 3.25
N ALA A 163 -1.95 -22.74 3.39
CA ALA A 163 -1.30 -21.90 2.39
C ALA A 163 -1.24 -22.56 1.00
N LEU A 164 -1.12 -23.89 0.92
CA LEU A 164 -1.06 -24.62 -0.35
C LEU A 164 -2.37 -24.50 -1.13
N ARG A 165 -3.51 -24.74 -0.49
CA ARG A 165 -4.81 -24.65 -1.15
C ARG A 165 -5.20 -23.21 -1.45
N ILE A 166 -4.87 -22.28 -0.56
CA ILE A 166 -5.19 -20.86 -0.76
C ILE A 166 -4.38 -20.30 -1.95
N ALA A 167 -3.10 -20.70 -2.10
CA ALA A 167 -2.30 -20.32 -3.26
C ALA A 167 -2.86 -20.87 -4.58
N ARG A 168 -3.65 -21.96 -4.54
CA ARG A 168 -4.26 -22.56 -5.73
C ARG A 168 -5.61 -21.96 -6.11
N ILE A 169 -6.20 -21.07 -5.29
CA ILE A 169 -7.52 -20.48 -5.55
C ILE A 169 -7.62 -19.84 -6.94
N VAL A 170 -6.62 -19.05 -7.36
CA VAL A 170 -6.63 -18.40 -8.69
C VAL A 170 -6.65 -19.44 -9.80
N LYS A 171 -5.90 -20.54 -9.65
CA LYS A 171 -5.88 -21.64 -10.60
C LYS A 171 -7.21 -22.38 -10.63
N GLU A 172 -7.73 -22.76 -9.48
CA GLU A 172 -8.98 -23.50 -9.41
C GLU A 172 -10.16 -22.65 -9.90
N SER A 173 -10.15 -21.34 -9.66
CA SER A 173 -11.12 -20.39 -10.25
C SER A 173 -10.97 -20.24 -11.76
N PHE A 174 -9.75 -20.19 -12.30
CA PHE A 174 -9.50 -20.14 -13.74
C PHE A 174 -10.01 -21.40 -14.45
N GLU A 175 -9.79 -22.57 -13.84
CA GLU A 175 -10.19 -23.87 -14.38
C GLU A 175 -11.72 -24.09 -14.41
N LEU A 176 -12.50 -23.25 -13.73
CA LEU A 176 -13.98 -23.24 -13.87
C LEU A 176 -14.45 -22.80 -15.26
N GLY A 177 -13.61 -22.07 -16.02
CA GLY A 177 -13.93 -21.68 -17.40
C GLY A 177 -15.01 -20.60 -17.51
N GLU A 178 -15.19 -19.77 -16.48
CA GLU A 178 -16.12 -18.64 -16.48
C GLU A 178 -15.85 -17.67 -17.64
N GLU A 179 -16.90 -17.33 -18.39
CA GLU A 179 -16.78 -16.48 -19.58
C GLU A 179 -16.58 -15.00 -19.22
N ASN A 180 -15.94 -14.26 -20.13
CA ASN A 180 -15.73 -12.81 -20.04
C ASN A 180 -15.07 -12.34 -18.72
N VAL A 181 -14.21 -13.16 -18.12
CA VAL A 181 -13.38 -12.76 -16.97
C VAL A 181 -12.17 -11.97 -17.46
N ARG A 182 -11.94 -10.79 -16.91
CA ARG A 182 -10.73 -9.97 -17.14
C ARG A 182 -9.78 -9.99 -15.95
N TRP A 183 -10.35 -10.10 -14.74
CA TRP A 183 -9.61 -10.01 -13.49
C TRP A 183 -10.03 -11.10 -12.51
N PHE A 184 -9.05 -11.82 -11.97
CA PHE A 184 -9.21 -12.71 -10.82
C PHE A 184 -8.81 -11.94 -9.57
N VAL A 185 -9.77 -11.67 -8.69
CA VAL A 185 -9.53 -10.93 -7.44
C VAL A 185 -9.55 -11.90 -6.27
N MET A 186 -8.45 -11.96 -5.53
CA MET A 186 -8.29 -12.80 -4.35
C MET A 186 -8.43 -11.96 -3.09
N GLY A 187 -9.06 -12.52 -2.06
CA GLY A 187 -9.06 -12.01 -0.69
C GLY A 187 -9.43 -13.09 0.32
N ASP A 188 -9.30 -12.82 1.61
CA ASP A 188 -9.71 -13.73 2.69
C ASP A 188 -11.17 -13.51 3.13
N ASP A 189 -11.75 -14.47 3.87
CA ASP A 189 -13.14 -14.45 4.36
C ASP A 189 -13.49 -13.29 5.32
N ASP A 190 -12.48 -12.58 5.80
CA ASP A 190 -12.54 -11.37 6.64
C ASP A 190 -12.01 -10.11 5.94
N THR A 191 -11.89 -10.15 4.61
CA THR A 191 -11.57 -8.98 3.78
C THR A 191 -12.84 -8.23 3.42
N VAL A 192 -12.83 -6.91 3.57
CA VAL A 192 -13.93 -6.04 3.15
C VAL A 192 -13.52 -5.29 1.89
N PHE A 193 -14.12 -5.60 0.75
CA PHE A 193 -13.87 -4.90 -0.51
C PHE A 193 -14.82 -3.72 -0.71
N PHE A 194 -14.31 -2.66 -1.32
CA PHE A 194 -15.06 -1.50 -1.80
C PHE A 194 -15.18 -1.64 -3.33
N ILE A 195 -16.21 -2.38 -3.79
CA ILE A 195 -16.29 -2.91 -5.16
C ILE A 195 -16.21 -1.83 -6.25
N GLU A 196 -16.96 -0.75 -6.12
CA GLU A 196 -16.93 0.35 -7.10
C GLU A 196 -15.53 0.95 -7.21
N ASN A 197 -14.82 1.10 -6.09
CA ASN A 197 -13.44 1.58 -6.07
C ASN A 197 -12.46 0.54 -6.64
N LEU A 198 -12.64 -0.75 -6.34
CA LEU A 198 -11.87 -1.83 -6.95
C LEU A 198 -12.01 -1.82 -8.47
N VAL A 199 -13.23 -1.79 -9.00
CA VAL A 199 -13.49 -1.74 -10.45
C VAL A 199 -12.89 -0.49 -11.08
N MET A 200 -13.01 0.66 -10.41
CA MET A 200 -12.41 1.91 -10.85
C MET A 200 -10.88 1.80 -10.96
N VAL A 201 -10.23 1.18 -9.97
CA VAL A 201 -8.78 0.94 -9.99
C VAL A 201 -8.40 0.00 -11.12
N LEU A 202 -9.11 -1.13 -11.30
CA LEU A 202 -8.82 -2.11 -12.35
C LEU A 202 -9.09 -1.57 -13.76
N ALA A 203 -10.02 -0.62 -13.90
CA ALA A 203 -10.33 0.02 -15.17
C ALA A 203 -9.21 0.94 -15.68
N LYS A 204 -8.19 1.27 -14.85
CA LYS A 204 -6.98 2.00 -15.28
C LYS A 204 -6.06 1.16 -16.17
N TYR A 205 -6.16 -0.16 -16.08
CA TYR A 205 -5.18 -1.08 -16.66
C TYR A 205 -5.76 -1.79 -17.89
N ASP A 206 -4.93 -1.93 -18.93
CA ASP A 206 -5.25 -2.77 -20.08
C ASP A 206 -5.28 -4.24 -19.65
N HIS A 207 -6.48 -4.79 -19.49
CA HIS A 207 -6.71 -6.17 -19.06
C HIS A 207 -6.12 -7.24 -20.00
N ASN A 208 -5.68 -6.86 -21.21
CA ASN A 208 -4.99 -7.76 -22.14
C ASN A 208 -3.49 -7.88 -21.86
N GLN A 209 -2.94 -7.11 -20.91
CA GLN A 209 -1.57 -7.24 -20.44
C GLN A 209 -1.50 -8.04 -19.13
N MET A 210 -0.29 -8.46 -18.76
CA MET A 210 -0.05 -9.20 -17.52
C MET A 210 0.14 -8.23 -16.35
N TYR A 211 -0.84 -8.20 -15.44
CA TYR A 211 -0.81 -7.39 -14.23
C TYR A 211 -1.05 -8.22 -12.97
N TYR A 212 -0.20 -7.99 -11.98
CA TYR A 212 -0.37 -8.41 -10.58
C TYR A 212 -0.50 -7.16 -9.72
N ILE A 213 -1.71 -6.87 -9.23
CA ILE A 213 -2.06 -5.59 -8.60
C ILE A 213 -2.44 -5.83 -7.13
N GLY A 214 -1.92 -5.03 -6.21
CA GLY A 214 -2.33 -5.06 -4.81
C GLY A 214 -1.50 -4.16 -3.91
N GLY A 215 -1.53 -4.43 -2.61
CA GLY A 215 -0.85 -3.62 -1.58
C GLY A 215 0.15 -4.42 -0.74
N ASN A 216 1.13 -3.72 -0.18
CA ASN A 216 2.04 -4.26 0.83
C ASN A 216 1.44 -4.15 2.24
N SER A 217 2.17 -4.64 3.24
CA SER A 217 1.83 -4.42 4.64
C SER A 217 2.06 -2.96 5.03
N GLU A 218 1.29 -2.47 6.00
CA GLU A 218 1.56 -1.20 6.66
C GLU A 218 2.81 -1.27 7.56
N SER A 219 3.10 -2.46 8.09
CA SER A 219 4.21 -2.72 9.00
C SER A 219 5.45 -3.17 8.24
N VAL A 220 6.53 -2.38 8.30
CA VAL A 220 7.82 -2.69 7.63
C VAL A 220 8.37 -4.06 8.01
N GLU A 221 8.18 -4.49 9.25
CA GLU A 221 8.65 -5.81 9.70
C GLU A 221 8.00 -6.96 8.91
N GLN A 222 6.74 -6.82 8.48
CA GLN A 222 6.10 -7.82 7.63
C GLN A 222 6.73 -7.83 6.25
N ASP A 223 6.97 -6.68 5.63
CA ASP A 223 7.54 -6.63 4.28
C ASP A 223 8.99 -7.12 4.24
N VAL A 224 9.77 -6.84 5.28
CA VAL A 224 11.15 -7.32 5.43
C VAL A 224 11.20 -8.85 5.57
N ILE A 225 10.26 -9.43 6.32
CA ILE A 225 10.19 -10.88 6.51
C ILE A 225 9.62 -11.56 5.27
N HIS A 226 8.61 -10.95 4.66
CA HIS A 226 7.80 -11.59 3.63
C HIS A 226 8.18 -11.18 2.22
N SER A 227 7.85 -9.96 1.79
CA SER A 227 8.48 -9.28 0.65
C SER A 227 7.82 -7.92 0.36
N TYR A 228 8.60 -6.92 -0.01
CA TYR A 228 8.13 -5.66 -0.62
C TYR A 228 7.57 -5.81 -2.05
N THR A 229 7.73 -6.98 -2.67
CA THR A 229 7.24 -7.30 -4.02
C THR A 229 6.00 -8.20 -4.00
N MET A 230 5.41 -8.43 -2.83
CA MET A 230 4.22 -9.25 -2.63
C MET A 230 2.98 -8.39 -2.40
N ALA A 231 1.90 -8.65 -3.14
CA ALA A 231 0.59 -8.23 -2.70
C ALA A 231 0.13 -9.16 -1.57
N TYR A 232 -0.18 -8.59 -0.42
CA TYR A 232 -0.60 -9.36 0.75
C TYR A 232 -2.01 -9.93 0.54
N GLY A 233 -2.16 -11.24 0.79
CA GLY A 233 -3.38 -11.98 0.42
C GLY A 233 -4.63 -11.46 1.13
N GLY A 234 -4.52 -11.11 2.41
CA GLY A 234 -5.63 -10.59 3.19
C GLY A 234 -6.11 -9.21 2.72
N GLY A 235 -5.18 -8.30 2.41
CA GLY A 235 -5.48 -7.02 1.77
C GLY A 235 -6.08 -7.21 0.39
N GLY A 236 -5.92 -8.39 -0.20
CA GLY A 236 -6.44 -8.75 -1.49
C GLY A 236 -5.54 -8.29 -2.63
N PHE A 237 -5.68 -8.97 -3.77
CA PHE A 237 -4.94 -8.67 -4.98
C PHE A 237 -5.73 -9.06 -6.22
N ALA A 238 -5.38 -8.46 -7.36
CA ALA A 238 -5.96 -8.77 -8.66
C ALA A 238 -4.90 -9.30 -9.62
N ILE A 239 -5.28 -10.33 -10.39
CA ILE A 239 -4.48 -10.90 -11.46
C ILE A 239 -5.28 -10.77 -12.76
N SER A 240 -4.69 -10.14 -13.77
CA SER A 240 -5.27 -10.05 -15.12
C SER A 240 -5.42 -11.43 -15.75
N TYR A 241 -6.39 -11.62 -16.64
CA TYR A 241 -6.63 -12.91 -17.30
C TYR A 241 -5.38 -13.51 -18.01
N PRO A 242 -4.59 -12.75 -18.80
CA PRO A 242 -3.38 -13.28 -19.43
C PRO A 242 -2.35 -13.79 -18.41
N LEU A 243 -2.18 -13.09 -17.30
CA LEU A 243 -1.29 -13.53 -16.22
C LEU A 243 -1.82 -14.78 -15.51
N ALA A 244 -3.13 -14.87 -15.26
CA ALA A 244 -3.73 -16.07 -14.69
C ALA A 244 -3.46 -17.29 -15.59
N LYS A 245 -3.60 -17.13 -16.91
CA LYS A 245 -3.33 -18.18 -17.90
C LYS A 245 -1.88 -18.68 -17.85
N GLU A 246 -0.89 -17.81 -17.66
CA GLU A 246 0.50 -18.25 -17.49
C GLU A 246 0.74 -18.85 -16.10
N LEU A 247 0.16 -18.25 -15.05
CA LEU A 247 0.27 -18.75 -13.68
C LEU A 247 -0.20 -20.20 -13.57
N VAL A 248 -1.38 -20.54 -14.09
CA VAL A 248 -1.95 -21.89 -13.91
C VAL A 248 -1.08 -23.01 -14.50
N ARG A 249 -0.29 -22.70 -15.54
CA ARG A 249 0.63 -23.64 -16.19
C ARG A 249 1.82 -24.00 -15.29
N VAL A 250 2.30 -23.05 -14.49
CA VAL A 250 3.52 -23.19 -13.69
C VAL A 250 3.26 -23.38 -12.20
N LEU A 251 2.06 -23.00 -11.71
CA LEU A 251 1.74 -22.81 -10.29
C LEU A 251 2.09 -24.02 -9.43
N ASP A 252 1.71 -25.23 -9.85
CA ASP A 252 1.92 -26.41 -9.02
C ASP A 252 3.40 -26.71 -8.78
N GLY A 253 4.22 -26.65 -9.84
CA GLY A 253 5.67 -26.83 -9.72
C GLY A 253 6.32 -25.69 -8.97
N CYS A 254 5.81 -24.47 -9.13
CA CYS A 254 6.26 -23.28 -8.41
C CYS A 254 5.98 -23.40 -6.90
N ILE A 255 4.79 -23.82 -6.48
CA ILE A 255 4.43 -24.04 -5.09
C ILE A 255 5.40 -25.03 -4.41
N ASP A 256 5.79 -26.10 -5.11
CA ASP A 256 6.77 -27.07 -4.61
C ASP A 256 8.19 -26.49 -4.48
N ARG A 257 8.61 -25.62 -5.41
CA ARG A 257 9.89 -24.90 -5.31
C ARG A 257 9.92 -23.96 -4.11
N TYR A 258 8.81 -23.30 -3.82
CA TYR A 258 8.65 -22.41 -2.67
C TYR A 258 8.03 -23.12 -1.45
N ALA A 259 8.37 -24.39 -1.22
CA ALA A 259 7.82 -25.19 -0.12
C ALA A 259 8.07 -24.59 1.28
N SER A 260 9.15 -23.81 1.45
CA SER A 260 9.52 -23.15 2.71
C SER A 260 8.78 -21.84 2.99
N PHE A 261 8.09 -21.29 2.00
CA PHE A 261 7.35 -20.03 2.17
C PHE A 261 6.15 -20.22 3.11
N TYR A 262 5.95 -19.23 3.97
CA TYR A 262 4.99 -19.21 5.06
C TYR A 262 3.55 -19.19 4.53
N GLY A 263 3.22 -18.19 3.73
CA GLY A 263 1.86 -17.88 3.28
C GLY A 263 1.57 -18.30 1.85
N SER A 264 0.29 -18.25 1.47
CA SER A 264 -0.18 -18.44 0.10
C SER A 264 0.25 -17.29 -0.81
N ASP A 265 0.14 -16.06 -0.33
CA ASP A 265 0.57 -14.83 -0.99
C ASP A 265 2.07 -14.83 -1.33
N GLN A 266 2.93 -15.29 -0.42
CA GLN A 266 4.36 -15.45 -0.70
C GLN A 266 4.59 -16.44 -1.85
N LYS A 267 3.85 -17.55 -1.87
CA LYS A 267 3.98 -18.55 -2.92
C LYS A 267 3.54 -17.97 -4.27
N ILE A 268 2.42 -17.25 -4.30
CA ILE A 268 1.97 -16.51 -5.50
C ILE A 268 3.05 -15.52 -5.95
N GLN A 269 3.60 -14.72 -5.04
CA GLN A 269 4.65 -13.75 -5.37
C GLN A 269 5.92 -14.41 -5.92
N GLY A 270 6.32 -15.56 -5.37
CA GLY A 270 7.40 -16.38 -5.92
C GLY A 270 7.12 -16.76 -7.37
N CYS A 271 5.90 -17.26 -7.66
CA CYS A 271 5.51 -17.59 -9.03
C CYS A 271 5.46 -16.38 -9.95
N MET A 272 4.99 -15.21 -9.48
CA MET A 272 5.02 -13.98 -10.26
C MET A 272 6.45 -13.57 -10.62
N SER A 273 7.41 -13.81 -9.71
CA SER A 273 8.83 -13.54 -9.96
C SER A 273 9.42 -14.47 -11.01
N GLU A 274 9.03 -15.76 -11.01
CA GLU A 274 9.45 -16.71 -12.05
C GLU A 274 8.87 -16.36 -13.42
N ILE A 275 7.63 -15.87 -13.47
CA ILE A 275 6.99 -15.39 -14.70
C ILE A 275 7.62 -14.06 -15.18
N GLY A 276 8.22 -13.29 -14.27
CA GLY A 276 8.83 -11.99 -14.56
C GLY A 276 7.86 -10.82 -14.49
N VAL A 277 6.74 -10.96 -13.76
CA VAL A 277 5.75 -9.90 -13.58
C VAL A 277 5.87 -9.27 -12.19
N PRO A 278 6.21 -7.97 -12.09
CA PRO A 278 6.34 -7.30 -10.81
C PRO A 278 4.97 -6.94 -10.21
N LEU A 279 4.96 -6.71 -8.90
CA LEU A 279 3.81 -6.10 -8.22
C LEU A 279 3.58 -4.68 -8.71
N THR A 280 2.36 -4.42 -9.19
CA THR A 280 1.80 -3.09 -9.41
C THR A 280 1.12 -2.64 -8.13
N LYS A 281 1.72 -1.67 -7.42
CA LYS A 281 1.23 -1.24 -6.11
C LYS A 281 0.09 -0.23 -6.24
N GLU A 282 -1.02 -0.51 -5.56
CA GLU A 282 -2.16 0.38 -5.42
C GLU A 282 -2.39 0.72 -3.94
N LEU A 283 -2.47 2.01 -3.63
CA LEU A 283 -2.44 2.50 -2.25
C LEU A 283 -3.72 2.23 -1.44
N GLY A 284 -4.79 1.80 -2.10
CA GLY A 284 -6.08 1.52 -1.46
C GLY A 284 -6.26 0.08 -0.97
N PHE A 285 -5.31 -0.81 -1.25
CA PHE A 285 -5.33 -2.18 -0.74
C PHE A 285 -4.66 -2.21 0.63
N HIS A 286 -5.40 -2.52 1.67
CA HIS A 286 -4.88 -2.55 3.03
C HIS A 286 -4.97 -3.94 3.65
N GLN A 287 -3.81 -4.50 3.96
CA GLN A 287 -3.69 -5.66 4.82
C GLN A 287 -4.08 -5.31 6.28
N VAL A 288 -3.96 -4.03 6.68
CA VAL A 288 -4.18 -3.52 8.04
C VAL A 288 -3.36 -4.31 9.06
N ASP A 289 -2.11 -4.58 8.71
CA ASP A 289 -1.13 -5.25 9.58
C ASP A 289 -0.63 -4.25 10.64
N ILE A 290 -1.54 -3.83 11.51
CA ILE A 290 -1.30 -2.95 12.64
C ILE A 290 -2.03 -3.48 13.88
N ARG A 291 -1.71 -2.91 15.05
CA ARG A 291 -2.35 -3.22 16.33
C ARG A 291 -2.86 -1.94 16.97
N GLY A 292 -3.95 -2.03 17.73
CA GLY A 292 -4.51 -0.88 18.44
C GLY A 292 -5.54 -0.14 17.60
N ASP A 293 -5.54 1.19 17.67
CA ASP A 293 -6.58 2.03 17.06
C ASP A 293 -6.23 2.40 15.61
N PRO A 294 -7.02 1.97 14.60
CA PRO A 294 -6.74 2.23 13.19
C PRO A 294 -7.03 3.69 12.78
N TYR A 295 -7.48 4.55 13.71
CA TYR A 295 -7.85 5.94 13.45
C TYR A 295 -6.83 6.69 12.59
N GLY A 296 -5.55 6.70 12.97
CA GLY A 296 -4.54 7.45 12.25
C GLY A 296 -4.30 6.98 10.82
N LEU A 297 -4.42 5.67 10.56
CA LEU A 297 -4.28 5.09 9.22
C LEU A 297 -5.43 5.55 8.32
N LEU A 298 -6.67 5.42 8.81
CA LEU A 298 -7.86 5.73 8.02
C LEU A 298 -8.10 7.24 7.90
N ALA A 299 -7.78 8.02 8.94
CA ALA A 299 -7.95 9.47 8.96
C ALA A 299 -6.96 10.21 8.06
N ALA A 300 -5.81 9.61 7.75
CA ALA A 300 -4.80 10.14 6.84
C ALA A 300 -4.59 9.22 5.63
N HIS A 301 -5.67 8.54 5.20
CA HIS A 301 -5.62 7.69 4.02
C HIS A 301 -5.08 8.48 2.81
N PRO A 302 -4.17 7.91 2.02
CA PRO A 302 -3.59 8.60 0.88
C PRO A 302 -4.66 9.01 -0.15
N LEU A 303 -4.32 9.94 -1.03
CA LEU A 303 -5.16 10.32 -2.17
C LEU A 303 -5.23 9.18 -3.19
N ALA A 304 -6.05 8.18 -2.90
CA ALA A 304 -6.33 7.01 -3.71
C ALA A 304 -7.72 6.45 -3.31
N PRO A 305 -8.45 5.77 -4.21
CA PRO A 305 -9.67 5.07 -3.84
C PRO A 305 -9.35 4.03 -2.76
N LEU A 306 -10.12 3.98 -1.66
CA LEU A 306 -10.06 2.87 -0.71
C LEU A 306 -10.59 1.62 -1.41
N VAL A 307 -9.79 0.55 -1.50
CA VAL A 307 -10.14 -0.68 -2.24
C VAL A 307 -10.51 -1.81 -1.31
N SER A 308 -9.76 -2.00 -0.22
CA SER A 308 -10.01 -3.09 0.71
C SER A 308 -9.46 -2.79 2.11
N LEU A 309 -10.08 -3.41 3.11
CA LEU A 309 -9.59 -3.45 4.49
C LEU A 309 -9.59 -4.89 4.97
N HIS A 310 -8.49 -5.31 5.59
CA HIS A 310 -8.32 -6.66 6.12
C HIS A 310 -8.10 -6.71 7.64
N HIS A 311 -8.40 -7.89 8.17
CA HIS A 311 -8.35 -8.36 9.55
C HIS A 311 -8.77 -7.38 10.65
N LEU A 312 -9.92 -6.75 10.45
CA LEU A 312 -10.48 -5.76 11.38
C LEU A 312 -10.74 -6.31 12.80
N ASP A 313 -10.77 -7.63 12.98
CA ASP A 313 -10.84 -8.30 14.29
C ASP A 313 -9.62 -8.02 15.19
N TYR A 314 -8.46 -7.68 14.62
CA TYR A 314 -7.22 -7.46 15.35
C TYR A 314 -6.93 -6.01 15.72
N VAL A 315 -7.78 -5.09 15.27
CA VAL A 315 -7.73 -3.67 15.62
C VAL A 315 -8.94 -3.29 16.46
N GLN A 316 -8.93 -2.08 17.01
CA GLN A 316 -10.10 -1.49 17.65
C GLN A 316 -11.15 -1.11 16.60
N SER A 317 -12.39 -0.90 17.04
CA SER A 317 -13.48 -0.40 16.20
C SER A 317 -13.10 0.91 15.50
N ILE A 318 -13.38 1.02 14.19
CA ILE A 318 -13.10 2.22 13.36
C ILE A 318 -13.79 3.46 13.94
N PHE A 319 -14.99 3.30 14.48
CA PHE A 319 -15.75 4.36 15.15
C PHE A 319 -15.82 4.10 16.66
N PRO A 320 -15.66 5.14 17.50
CA PRO A 320 -15.80 4.98 18.94
C PRO A 320 -17.25 4.60 19.29
N LYS A 321 -17.41 3.83 20.38
CA LYS A 321 -18.70 3.38 20.93
C LYS A 321 -19.51 2.41 20.05
N LEU A 322 -18.98 2.02 18.90
CA LEU A 322 -19.53 0.95 18.09
C LEU A 322 -18.67 -0.31 18.26
N ASN A 323 -19.26 -1.48 18.07
CA ASN A 323 -18.48 -2.71 17.89
C ASN A 323 -17.81 -2.69 16.50
N ARG A 324 -16.92 -3.66 16.23
CA ARG A 324 -16.15 -3.71 14.99
C ARG A 324 -17.06 -3.74 13.77
N ILE A 325 -18.00 -4.67 13.73
CA ILE A 325 -18.86 -4.88 12.56
C ILE A 325 -19.77 -3.67 12.28
N ASP A 326 -20.36 -3.07 13.31
CA ASP A 326 -21.21 -1.89 13.15
C ASP A 326 -20.40 -0.65 12.79
N SER A 327 -19.13 -0.57 13.18
CA SER A 327 -18.22 0.48 12.70
C SER A 327 -17.95 0.36 11.21
N VAL A 328 -17.73 -0.87 10.70
CA VAL A 328 -17.55 -1.08 9.25
C VAL A 328 -18.82 -0.77 8.49
N LYS A 329 -20.00 -1.20 8.98
CA LYS A 329 -21.30 -0.83 8.38
C LYS A 329 -21.48 0.69 8.30
N LYS A 330 -21.04 1.43 9.32
CA LYS A 330 -21.09 2.89 9.32
C LYS A 330 -20.15 3.51 8.29
N LEU A 331 -18.95 2.96 8.09
CA LEU A 331 -18.06 3.41 7.01
C LEU A 331 -18.65 3.07 5.62
N ILE A 332 -19.27 1.89 5.49
CA ILE A 332 -19.91 1.47 4.24
C ILE A 332 -21.11 2.34 3.89
N SER A 333 -21.84 2.88 4.88
CA SER A 333 -22.97 3.76 4.58
C SER A 333 -22.54 5.09 3.96
N SER A 334 -21.39 5.65 4.35
CA SER A 334 -20.81 6.82 3.67
C SER A 334 -20.24 6.47 2.31
N TYR A 335 -19.55 5.34 2.20
CA TYR A 335 -19.08 4.80 0.93
C TYR A 335 -20.20 4.66 -0.12
N LYS A 336 -21.33 4.05 0.24
CA LYS A 336 -22.48 3.88 -0.67
C LYS A 336 -23.03 5.21 -1.19
N MET A 337 -22.76 6.32 -0.50
CA MET A 337 -23.22 7.65 -0.92
C MET A 337 -22.27 8.29 -1.93
N ASP A 338 -20.95 8.22 -1.71
CA ASP A 338 -19.94 8.74 -2.65
C ASP A 338 -18.70 7.82 -2.65
N PRO A 339 -18.70 6.73 -3.44
CA PRO A 339 -17.71 5.67 -3.36
C PRO A 339 -16.26 6.15 -3.49
N GLY A 340 -16.01 7.01 -4.47
CA GLY A 340 -14.67 7.54 -4.73
C GLY A 340 -14.18 8.53 -3.68
N ARG A 341 -15.07 9.04 -2.82
CA ARG A 341 -14.74 10.06 -1.81
C ARG A 341 -14.52 9.48 -0.41
N VAL A 342 -14.91 8.23 -0.15
CA VAL A 342 -14.69 7.64 1.18
C VAL A 342 -13.21 7.69 1.57
N LEU A 343 -12.95 8.12 2.80
CA LEU A 343 -11.62 8.36 3.39
C LEU A 343 -10.72 9.36 2.67
N GLN A 344 -11.20 10.06 1.64
CA GLN A 344 -10.36 11.04 0.95
C GLN A 344 -9.93 12.14 1.90
N TYR A 345 -8.61 12.29 2.01
CA TYR A 345 -7.97 13.23 2.89
C TYR A 345 -7.80 14.59 2.22
N SER A 346 -8.31 15.65 2.84
CA SER A 346 -8.11 17.03 2.42
C SER A 346 -7.90 17.92 3.64
N PHE A 347 -7.30 19.11 3.46
CA PHE A 347 -7.20 20.10 4.53
C PHE A 347 -7.25 21.53 4.00
N CYS A 348 -7.69 22.45 4.84
CA CYS A 348 -7.72 23.87 4.58
C CYS A 348 -7.34 24.69 5.83
N TYR A 349 -7.17 26.00 5.64
CA TYR A 349 -6.85 26.94 6.71
C TYR A 349 -7.95 27.99 6.84
N ASP A 350 -8.51 28.13 8.04
CA ASP A 350 -9.31 29.30 8.40
C ASP A 350 -8.38 30.33 9.02
N LEU A 351 -7.89 31.26 8.19
CA LEU A 351 -6.97 32.32 8.62
C LEU A 351 -7.62 33.33 9.57
N THR A 352 -8.95 33.44 9.58
CA THR A 352 -9.66 34.37 10.47
C THR A 352 -9.64 33.85 11.90
N ARG A 353 -9.80 32.54 12.06
CA ARG A 353 -9.77 31.85 13.36
C ARG A 353 -8.40 31.29 13.73
N ASN A 354 -7.43 31.37 12.81
CA ASN A 354 -6.12 30.76 12.93
C ASN A 354 -6.19 29.22 13.08
N TRP A 355 -7.06 28.56 12.32
CA TRP A 355 -7.29 27.11 12.40
C TRP A 355 -6.78 26.37 11.18
N SER A 356 -6.29 25.15 11.40
CA SER A 356 -6.18 24.13 10.35
C SER A 356 -7.32 23.13 10.49
N VAL A 357 -8.01 22.86 9.39
CA VAL A 357 -9.10 21.89 9.32
C VAL A 357 -8.69 20.77 8.37
N SER A 358 -8.70 19.53 8.83
CA SER A 358 -8.48 18.35 8.00
C SER A 358 -9.74 17.51 7.95
N ALA A 359 -10.05 16.98 6.78
CA ALA A 359 -11.18 16.12 6.53
C ALA A 359 -10.72 14.80 5.93
N SER A 360 -11.24 13.70 6.48
CA SER A 360 -11.25 12.38 5.85
C SER A 360 -12.71 12.06 5.58
N TRP A 361 -13.15 12.31 4.35
CA TRP A 361 -14.58 12.38 4.04
C TRP A 361 -15.29 11.05 4.33
N GLY A 362 -16.46 11.14 4.95
CA GLY A 362 -17.23 9.97 5.37
C GLY A 362 -16.66 9.26 6.61
N TYR A 363 -15.65 9.83 7.27
CA TYR A 363 -15.05 9.27 8.48
C TYR A 363 -14.82 10.29 9.62
N THR A 364 -13.93 11.27 9.44
CA THR A 364 -13.53 12.17 10.53
C THR A 364 -13.15 13.57 10.05
N ILE A 365 -13.37 14.57 10.92
CA ILE A 365 -12.83 15.93 10.80
C ILE A 365 -11.90 16.19 11.99
N GLN A 366 -10.78 16.86 11.74
CA GLN A 366 -9.84 17.32 12.74
C GLN A 366 -9.73 18.84 12.66
N ILE A 367 -9.89 19.54 13.78
CA ILE A 367 -9.66 20.99 13.85
C ILE A 367 -8.52 21.25 14.82
N HIS A 368 -7.45 21.86 14.31
CA HIS A 368 -6.35 22.39 15.10
C HIS A 368 -6.57 23.89 15.31
N PRO A 369 -6.60 24.42 16.54
CA PRO A 369 -6.69 25.85 16.80
C PRO A 369 -5.34 26.55 16.62
N SER A 370 -4.64 26.19 15.56
CA SER A 370 -3.37 26.75 15.12
C SER A 370 -3.15 26.40 13.65
N LEU A 371 -2.32 27.19 12.96
CA LEU A 371 -1.90 26.89 11.58
C LEU A 371 -0.78 25.84 11.59
N MET A 372 -1.15 24.62 11.21
CA MET A 372 -0.27 23.46 11.16
C MET A 372 0.42 23.34 9.79
N PRO A 373 1.70 22.96 9.72
CA PRO A 373 2.33 22.69 8.43
C PRO A 373 1.67 21.51 7.71
N ALA A 374 1.54 21.60 6.37
CA ALA A 374 0.97 20.55 5.51
C ALA A 374 1.56 19.16 5.80
N LYS A 375 2.89 19.05 5.90
CA LYS A 375 3.59 17.80 6.25
C LYS A 375 3.08 17.17 7.55
N GLN A 376 2.74 17.99 8.55
CA GLN A 376 2.20 17.48 9.81
C GLN A 376 0.74 17.04 9.66
N LEU A 377 -0.06 17.80 8.92
CA LEU A 377 -1.46 17.47 8.65
C LEU A 377 -1.58 16.13 7.91
N GLU A 378 -0.76 15.94 6.85
CA GLU A 378 -0.70 14.71 6.05
C GLU A 378 -0.10 13.50 6.80
N SER A 379 0.62 13.73 7.90
CA SER A 379 1.23 12.63 8.67
C SER A 379 0.19 11.96 9.56
N ALA A 380 0.00 10.65 9.36
CA ALA A 380 -0.90 9.82 10.15
C ALA A 380 -0.55 9.89 11.65
N PHE A 381 -1.56 10.06 12.52
CA PHE A 381 -1.34 9.92 13.95
C PHE A 381 -0.96 8.48 14.28
N ARG A 382 0.08 8.29 15.08
CA ARG A 382 0.47 6.97 15.58
C ARG A 382 -0.46 6.54 16.73
N THR A 383 -1.68 6.17 16.38
CA THR A 383 -2.70 5.56 17.26
C THR A 383 -2.62 4.03 17.29
N PHE A 384 -1.70 3.48 16.49
CA PHE A 384 -1.48 2.05 16.30
C PHE A 384 0.00 1.69 16.44
N GLN A 385 0.25 0.40 16.53
CA GLN A 385 1.56 -0.23 16.66
C GLN A 385 1.78 -1.25 15.53
N THR A 386 3.03 -1.67 15.31
CA THR A 386 3.37 -2.65 14.29
C THR A 386 2.79 -4.05 14.61
N TRP A 387 2.56 -4.85 13.57
CA TRP A 387 1.84 -6.12 13.64
C TRP A 387 2.44 -7.18 14.57
N ARG A 388 3.76 -7.39 14.47
CA ARG A 388 4.51 -8.47 15.11
C ARG A 388 5.22 -8.02 16.38
N SER A 389 5.86 -6.85 16.38
CA SER A 389 6.62 -6.39 17.56
C SER A 389 5.83 -5.49 18.51
N TRP A 390 4.60 -5.09 18.16
CA TRP A 390 3.81 -4.10 18.91
C TRP A 390 4.63 -2.82 19.17
N SER A 391 5.52 -2.48 18.25
CA SER A 391 6.41 -1.33 18.38
C SER A 391 5.78 -0.09 17.76
N ASN A 392 6.38 1.07 18.03
CA ASN A 392 5.92 2.36 17.50
C ASN A 392 6.35 2.62 16.04
N GLY A 393 6.77 1.59 15.31
CA GLY A 393 7.27 1.65 13.94
C GLY A 393 8.54 0.80 13.75
N PRO A 394 9.09 0.73 12.52
CA PRO A 394 8.73 1.57 11.38
C PRO A 394 7.48 1.08 10.61
N PHE A 395 6.83 2.02 9.93
CA PHE A 395 5.70 1.80 9.01
C PHE A 395 6.10 2.20 7.59
N THR A 396 5.37 1.73 6.57
CA THR A 396 5.61 2.05 5.15
C THR A 396 5.18 3.47 4.75
N PHE A 397 4.71 4.26 5.71
CA PHE A 397 4.28 5.65 5.55
C PHE A 397 4.67 6.49 6.77
N ASN A 398 4.63 7.82 6.60
CA ASN A 398 4.99 8.75 7.66
C ASN A 398 3.95 8.77 8.77
N THR A 399 4.41 8.63 10.02
CA THR A 399 3.57 8.77 11.20
C THR A 399 4.10 9.87 12.12
N ARG A 400 3.21 10.46 12.91
CA ARG A 400 3.53 11.42 13.97
C ARG A 400 2.96 10.96 15.32
N PRO A 401 3.68 11.16 16.44
CA PRO A 401 3.15 10.81 17.75
C PRO A 401 1.91 11.66 18.08
N MET A 402 0.94 11.05 18.76
CA MET A 402 -0.14 11.80 19.39
C MET A 402 0.39 12.37 20.71
N SER A 403 0.34 13.71 20.87
CA SER A 403 0.82 14.36 22.09
C SER A 403 -0.02 13.96 23.31
N GLN A 404 0.62 13.78 24.47
CA GLN A 404 -0.07 13.58 25.74
C GLN A 404 -0.75 14.86 26.25
N HIS A 405 -0.25 16.04 25.81
CA HIS A 405 -0.86 17.31 26.18
C HIS A 405 -2.11 17.56 25.34
N PRO A 406 -3.29 17.77 25.96
CA PRO A 406 -4.54 17.90 25.22
C PRO A 406 -4.57 19.12 24.29
N CYS A 407 -3.85 20.19 24.66
CA CYS A 407 -3.68 21.40 23.86
C CYS A 407 -2.72 21.27 22.67
N LEU A 408 -2.14 20.09 22.44
CA LEU A 408 -1.32 19.80 21.26
C LEU A 408 -1.99 18.77 20.33
N ARG A 409 -3.24 18.43 20.63
CA ARG A 409 -4.06 17.52 19.83
C ARG A 409 -5.13 18.30 19.07
N PRO A 410 -5.58 17.81 17.90
CA PRO A 410 -6.76 18.36 17.27
C PRO A 410 -8.01 18.04 18.08
N VAL A 411 -9.04 18.87 17.92
CA VAL A 411 -10.39 18.49 18.27
C VAL A 411 -10.92 17.57 17.17
N VAL A 412 -11.29 16.35 17.55
CA VAL A 412 -11.70 15.29 16.62
C VAL A 412 -13.22 15.19 16.56
N TYR A 413 -13.75 15.03 15.36
CA TYR A 413 -15.16 14.79 15.07
C TYR A 413 -15.27 13.52 14.25
N PHE A 414 -16.27 12.68 14.54
CA PHE A 414 -16.56 11.47 13.77
C PHE A 414 -17.86 11.64 12.99
N LEU A 415 -17.97 10.98 11.84
CA LEU A 415 -19.20 10.95 11.06
C LEU A 415 -20.38 10.59 11.96
N ASP A 416 -21.41 11.42 11.94
CA ASP A 416 -22.68 11.22 12.62
C ASP A 416 -23.71 10.68 11.61
N ARG A 417 -23.95 11.45 10.55
CA ARG A 417 -24.91 11.16 9.47
C ARG A 417 -24.38 11.58 8.09
N VAL A 418 -24.93 10.95 7.05
CA VAL A 418 -24.67 11.24 5.64
C VAL A 418 -26.01 11.25 4.89
N GLU A 419 -26.24 12.29 4.09
CA GLU A 419 -27.48 12.52 3.36
C GLU A 419 -27.17 12.93 1.91
N ARG A 420 -28.03 12.52 0.98
CA ARG A 420 -27.98 12.98 -0.42
C ARG A 420 -28.64 14.36 -0.51
N VAL A 421 -27.97 15.33 -1.13
CA VAL A 421 -28.53 16.67 -1.39
C VAL A 421 -28.24 17.03 -2.85
N GLY A 422 -29.28 17.01 -3.69
CA GLY A 422 -29.11 17.11 -5.14
C GLY A 422 -28.20 16.01 -5.68
N ASP A 423 -27.22 16.39 -6.52
CA ASP A 423 -26.20 15.49 -7.06
C ASP A 423 -25.02 15.23 -6.10
N GLY A 424 -25.03 15.89 -4.94
CA GLY A 424 -23.97 15.84 -3.95
C GLY A 424 -24.39 15.21 -2.62
N THR A 425 -23.70 15.61 -1.56
CA THR A 425 -23.88 15.09 -0.20
C THR A 425 -23.83 16.17 0.86
N LEU A 426 -24.55 15.94 1.95
CA LEU A 426 -24.35 16.61 3.23
C LEU A 426 -23.90 15.56 4.24
N THR A 427 -22.71 15.74 4.80
CA THR A 427 -22.20 14.91 5.89
C THR A 427 -22.10 15.75 7.15
N THR A 428 -22.53 15.20 8.28
CA THR A 428 -22.41 15.85 9.59
C THR A 428 -21.51 15.03 10.47
N TYR A 429 -20.58 15.71 11.14
CA TYR A 429 -19.61 15.10 12.05
C TYR A 429 -19.85 15.64 13.44
N LYS A 430 -19.93 14.73 14.41
CA LYS A 430 -20.15 15.04 15.82
C LYS A 430 -18.85 14.97 16.58
N ARG A 431 -18.62 15.97 17.42
CA ARG A 431 -17.40 16.05 18.23
C ARG A 431 -17.26 14.80 19.10
N SER A 432 -16.09 14.18 19.03
CA SER A 432 -15.71 13.08 19.91
C SER A 432 -15.35 13.64 21.27
N VAL A 433 -16.05 13.20 22.31
CA VAL A 433 -15.67 13.49 23.70
C VAL A 433 -14.89 12.28 24.20
N GLN A 434 -13.60 12.44 24.45
CA GLN A 434 -12.82 11.38 25.10
C GLN A 434 -13.37 11.21 26.52
N GLU A 435 -13.91 10.03 26.84
CA GLU A 435 -14.56 9.75 28.13
C GLU A 435 -13.61 9.91 29.33
N PHE A 436 -12.29 9.91 29.10
CA PHE A 436 -11.26 9.98 30.14
C PHE A 436 -10.12 10.98 29.82
N GLY A 437 -10.29 11.82 28.79
CA GLY A 437 -9.26 12.78 28.38
C GLY A 437 -9.50 14.17 29.00
N GLN A 438 -8.50 14.73 29.69
CA GLN A 438 -8.51 16.15 30.02
C GLN A 438 -8.68 16.96 28.72
N VAL A 439 -9.61 17.91 28.72
CA VAL A 439 -9.81 18.86 27.63
C VAL A 439 -8.80 19.99 27.80
N CYS A 440 -8.33 20.57 26.70
CA CYS A 440 -7.47 21.74 26.79
C CYS A 440 -8.21 22.91 27.47
N ASP A 441 -7.59 23.51 28.46
CA ASP A 441 -8.11 24.64 29.26
C ASP A 441 -7.62 26.01 28.76
N LEU A 442 -6.75 26.05 27.75
CA LEU A 442 -6.28 27.29 27.16
C LEU A 442 -7.45 28.07 26.53
N PRO A 443 -7.54 29.40 26.73
CA PRO A 443 -8.62 30.24 26.19
C PRO A 443 -8.78 30.12 24.66
N GLU A 444 -7.67 29.92 23.94
CA GLU A 444 -7.63 29.74 22.48
C GLU A 444 -8.41 28.51 22.00
N TYR A 445 -8.58 27.51 22.86
CA TYR A 445 -9.35 26.30 22.56
C TYR A 445 -10.85 26.49 22.80
N ALA A 446 -11.28 27.50 23.58
CA ALA A 446 -12.71 27.69 23.90
C ALA A 446 -13.60 27.83 22.65
N PRO A 447 -13.22 28.58 21.59
CA PRO A 447 -14.03 28.68 20.38
C PRO A 447 -14.19 27.35 19.64
N VAL A 448 -13.11 26.56 19.47
CA VAL A 448 -13.20 25.24 18.80
C VAL A 448 -13.97 24.24 19.67
N LEU A 449 -13.85 24.33 21.00
CA LEU A 449 -14.63 23.54 21.94
C LEU A 449 -16.11 23.96 22.00
N ALA A 450 -16.50 25.11 21.48
CA ALA A 450 -17.92 25.45 21.31
C ALA A 450 -18.54 24.75 20.08
N VAL A 451 -17.73 24.36 19.10
CA VAL A 451 -18.18 23.67 17.88
C VAL A 451 -18.54 22.22 18.20
N LYS A 452 -19.83 21.92 18.23
CA LYS A 452 -20.36 20.57 18.53
C LYS A 452 -20.49 19.69 17.29
N LEU A 453 -20.82 20.31 16.16
CA LEU A 453 -21.08 19.65 14.88
C LEU A 453 -20.32 20.38 13.78
N VAL A 454 -19.83 19.64 12.80
CA VAL A 454 -19.28 20.16 11.54
C VAL A 454 -20.10 19.58 10.40
N ASN A 455 -20.53 20.43 9.47
CA ASN A 455 -21.20 20.01 8.25
C ASN A 455 -20.25 20.16 7.07
N VAL A 456 -20.16 19.15 6.23
CA VAL A 456 -19.40 19.17 4.97
C VAL A 456 -20.37 18.88 3.84
N THR A 457 -20.50 19.85 2.93
CA THR A 457 -21.35 19.75 1.74
C THR A 457 -20.51 19.55 0.48
N THR A 458 -20.98 18.68 -0.41
CA THR A 458 -20.45 18.56 -1.76
C THR A 458 -21.55 18.91 -2.75
N SER A 459 -21.18 19.60 -3.84
CA SER A 459 -22.13 19.95 -4.90
C SER A 459 -22.42 18.79 -5.86
N THR A 460 -21.46 17.87 -6.00
CA THR A 460 -21.53 16.72 -6.90
C THR A 460 -20.75 15.54 -6.33
N SER A 461 -21.23 14.33 -6.60
CA SER A 461 -20.51 13.09 -6.30
C SER A 461 -19.15 13.05 -7.03
N LEU A 462 -18.15 12.42 -6.42
CA LEU A 462 -16.83 12.34 -7.03
C LEU A 462 -16.87 11.39 -8.24
N LYS A 463 -16.60 11.93 -9.44
CA LYS A 463 -16.61 11.12 -10.66
C LYS A 463 -15.45 10.11 -10.64
N PRO A 464 -15.69 8.83 -10.94
CA PRO A 464 -14.64 7.80 -10.99
C PRO A 464 -13.46 8.15 -11.89
N ASP A 465 -13.71 8.82 -13.01
CA ASP A 465 -12.68 9.17 -13.99
C ASP A 465 -11.65 10.17 -13.47
N ILE A 466 -11.91 10.86 -12.35
CA ILE A 466 -10.94 11.78 -11.76
C ILE A 466 -9.65 11.06 -11.35
N TRP A 467 -9.74 9.78 -11.02
CA TRP A 467 -8.62 8.92 -10.63
C TRP A 467 -7.76 8.48 -11.83
N ASN A 468 -8.24 8.69 -13.06
CA ASN A 468 -7.49 8.42 -14.28
C ASN A 468 -6.65 9.63 -14.72
N LEU A 469 -6.89 10.81 -14.13
CA LEU A 469 -6.23 12.07 -14.49
C LEU A 469 -4.95 12.24 -13.66
N VAL A 470 -3.92 11.48 -14.01
CA VAL A 470 -2.57 11.53 -13.38
C VAL A 470 -1.96 12.96 -13.40
N SER A 471 -2.44 13.85 -14.27
CA SER A 471 -1.81 15.16 -14.54
C SER A 471 -2.39 16.36 -13.77
N TYR A 472 -3.46 16.21 -12.97
CA TYR A 472 -4.14 17.36 -12.33
C TYR A 472 -4.45 17.15 -10.83
N PHE A 473 -3.55 16.48 -10.09
CA PHE A 473 -3.67 16.38 -8.64
C PHE A 473 -3.73 17.76 -7.92
N SER A 474 -3.27 18.83 -8.57
CA SER A 474 -3.39 20.21 -8.08
C SER A 474 -4.83 20.74 -8.04
N LEU A 475 -5.79 20.10 -8.74
CA LEU A 475 -7.18 20.58 -8.83
C LEU A 475 -8.09 20.06 -7.72
N LEU A 476 -7.77 18.90 -7.12
CA LEU A 476 -8.58 18.30 -6.04
C LEU A 476 -8.50 19.11 -4.74
N ALA A 477 -7.36 19.76 -4.48
CA ALA A 477 -7.22 20.73 -3.38
C ALA A 477 -8.10 21.99 -3.57
N PHE A 478 -8.60 22.27 -4.79
CA PHE A 478 -9.40 23.45 -5.09
C PHE A 478 -10.91 23.22 -5.04
N LEU A 479 -11.39 21.97 -5.15
CA LEU A 479 -12.82 21.65 -5.21
C LEU A 479 -13.48 21.40 -3.85
N GLU A 480 -12.71 21.35 -2.76
CA GLU A 480 -13.21 21.30 -1.38
C GLU A 480 -12.72 22.51 -0.56
N LYS A 481 -13.06 23.73 -1.01
CA LYS A 481 -13.10 24.87 -0.09
C LYS A 481 -14.39 24.80 0.71
N LEU A 482 -14.28 24.17 1.88
CA LEU A 482 -15.26 24.23 2.97
C LEU A 482 -15.54 25.66 3.42
#